data_AF-C6I0L6-F1
#
_entry.id   AF-C6I0L6-F1
#
_cell.length_a   1.000
_cell.length_b   1.000
_cell.length_c   1.000
_cell.angle_alpha   90.00
_cell.angle_beta   90.00
_cell.angle_gamma   90.00
#
_symmetry.space_group_name_H-M   'P 1'
#
loop_
_entity.id
_entity.type
_entity.pdbx_description
1 polymer ?
#
loop_
_entity_poly.entity_id
_entity_poly.type
_entity_poly.pdbx_seq_one_letter_code
_entity_poly.pdbx_strand_id
1 'polypeptide(L)'
;MKTFDRETPEEETGEETPLWTAPSLYGSREEILRGFRQVKRLVAGALVLVVLDTLGIVLLSGDHTLVVGLSSDGRMQVLTPLSDRVFRKNLERISRSFVQDFLENLTAYDSFEISYRIGKALAVMSPDLRLRMKRAILSQNLLESVSRARIHTVLTLRSFSMHPVRRDIWSVEVAGTRTTYAQGNSEGRSQGFSARLILSRGAPTPGNPYGLWVSRYQEEAQASPVAEGAPR
;
A
#
# COMPACT_ATOMS: atom_id res chain seq x y z
N MET A 1 -51.01 62.00 86.76
CA MET A 1 -52.32 62.22 86.11
C MET A 1 -52.07 62.38 84.61
N LYS A 2 -52.82 61.64 83.77
CA LYS A 2 -52.56 61.16 82.38
C LYS A 2 -51.91 59.76 82.33
N THR A 3 -52.65 58.65 82.54
CA THR A 3 -53.43 57.79 81.59
C THR A 3 -52.55 57.07 80.57
N PHE A 4 -52.09 55.82 80.82
CA PHE A 4 -52.73 54.49 80.58
C PHE A 4 -52.98 54.24 79.07
N ASP A 5 -52.59 53.15 78.40
CA ASP A 5 -52.42 51.72 78.73
C ASP A 5 -51.32 51.10 77.83
N ARG A 6 -50.35 50.32 78.31
CA ARG A 6 -50.35 48.87 78.67
C ARG A 6 -50.58 47.93 77.48
N GLU A 7 -49.49 47.29 77.07
CA GLU A 7 -49.35 46.35 75.96
C GLU A 7 -49.94 44.94 76.24
N THR A 8 -50.39 44.32 75.14
CA THR A 8 -50.55 42.87 74.80
C THR A 8 -51.65 42.07 75.52
N PRO A 9 -52.28 41.03 74.90
CA PRO A 9 -51.67 40.05 73.97
C PRO A 9 -52.56 39.47 72.82
N GLU A 10 -51.94 38.57 72.03
CA GLU A 10 -52.49 37.49 71.16
C GLU A 10 -53.36 37.89 69.95
N GLU A 11 -53.44 37.24 68.80
CA GLU A 11 -52.80 36.09 68.11
C GLU A 11 -53.34 36.27 66.67
N GLU A 12 -52.54 36.17 65.62
CA GLU A 12 -53.08 35.82 64.29
C GLU A 12 -51.99 35.14 63.46
N THR A 13 -52.03 33.82 63.55
CA THR A 13 -52.00 32.84 62.44
C THR A 13 -50.96 33.01 61.35
N GLY A 14 -50.18 31.94 61.20
CA GLY A 14 -49.11 31.83 60.23
C GLY A 14 -49.53 31.89 58.77
N GLU A 15 -48.55 32.18 57.94
CA GLU A 15 -48.31 31.43 56.72
C GLU A 15 -46.80 31.46 56.46
N GLU A 16 -46.13 30.35 56.78
CA GLU A 16 -44.81 30.06 56.26
C GLU A 16 -44.93 29.97 54.74
N THR A 17 -44.56 31.04 54.04
CA THR A 17 -44.43 30.99 52.59
C THR A 17 -43.27 30.05 52.26
N PRO A 18 -43.53 28.93 51.55
CA PRO A 18 -42.50 27.94 51.38
C PRO A 18 -41.52 28.44 50.30
N LEU A 19 -40.22 28.23 50.53
CA LEU A 19 -39.04 28.72 49.77
C LEU A 19 -38.96 28.33 48.27
N TRP A 20 -40.07 28.00 47.62
CA TRP A 20 -40.13 27.50 46.23
C TRP A 20 -40.54 28.56 45.21
N THR A 21 -40.83 29.80 45.63
CA THR A 21 -40.99 30.94 44.71
C THR A 21 -39.65 31.53 44.31
N ALA A 22 -38.72 30.67 43.86
CA ALA A 22 -37.70 31.12 42.94
C ALA A 22 -38.37 31.28 41.57
N PRO A 23 -38.31 32.46 40.91
CA PRO A 23 -38.81 32.58 39.56
C PRO A 23 -38.07 31.55 38.71
N SER A 24 -38.81 30.67 38.05
CA SER A 24 -38.25 29.66 37.18
C SER A 24 -37.52 30.36 36.04
N LEU A 25 -36.21 30.57 36.21
CA LEU A 25 -35.28 31.10 35.19
C LEU A 25 -35.21 30.19 33.94
N TYR A 26 -35.81 29.00 34.03
CA TYR A 26 -36.07 28.13 32.91
C TYR A 26 -37.57 28.12 32.67
N GLY A 27 -37.97 28.47 31.45
CA GLY A 27 -39.36 28.43 30.99
C GLY A 27 -40.03 27.08 31.25
N SER A 28 -41.34 27.02 31.01
CA SER A 28 -42.19 25.88 31.37
C SER A 28 -41.55 24.54 30.95
N ARG A 29 -41.79 23.47 31.72
CA ARG A 29 -41.21 22.12 31.49
C ARG A 29 -41.39 21.64 30.04
N GLU A 30 -42.43 22.11 29.35
CA GLU A 30 -42.70 21.86 27.94
C GLU A 30 -41.75 22.57 26.98
N GLU A 31 -41.33 23.80 27.27
CA GLU A 31 -40.39 24.58 26.46
C GLU A 31 -39.00 23.96 26.48
N ILE A 32 -38.55 23.47 27.64
CA ILE A 32 -37.28 22.73 27.79
C ILE A 32 -37.33 21.43 26.96
N LEU A 33 -38.43 20.67 27.05
CA LEU A 33 -38.60 19.42 26.30
C LEU A 33 -38.76 19.63 24.78
N ARG A 34 -39.31 20.77 24.35
CA ARG A 34 -39.38 21.15 22.93
C ARG A 34 -38.01 21.60 22.42
N GLY A 35 -37.27 22.38 23.21
CA GLY A 35 -35.90 22.79 22.92
C GLY A 35 -34.95 21.59 22.75
N PHE A 36 -34.98 20.63 23.69
CA PHE A 36 -34.19 19.41 23.58
C PHE A 36 -34.57 18.55 22.36
N ARG A 37 -35.86 18.51 21.97
CA ARG A 37 -36.30 17.82 20.74
C ARG A 37 -35.78 18.51 19.48
N GLN A 38 -35.78 19.83 19.44
CA GLN A 38 -35.22 20.60 18.32
C GLN A 38 -33.70 20.42 18.22
N VAL A 39 -32.97 20.48 19.34
CA VAL A 39 -31.52 20.24 19.37
C VAL A 39 -31.19 18.81 18.92
N LYS A 40 -31.93 17.79 19.39
CA LYS A 40 -31.74 16.41 18.93
C LYS A 40 -31.97 16.26 17.42
N ARG A 41 -32.98 16.94 16.86
CA ARG A 41 -33.25 16.93 15.41
C ARG A 41 -32.14 17.62 14.62
N LEU A 42 -31.60 18.73 15.13
CA LEU A 42 -30.47 19.43 14.51
C LEU A 42 -29.20 18.58 14.55
N VAL A 43 -28.89 17.96 15.69
CA VAL A 43 -27.74 17.06 15.83
C VAL A 43 -27.89 15.84 14.92
N ALA A 44 -29.08 15.24 14.86
CA ALA A 44 -29.34 14.12 13.95
C ALA A 44 -29.20 14.56 12.48
N GLY A 45 -29.71 15.74 12.10
CA GLY A 45 -29.56 16.29 10.76
C GLY A 45 -28.09 16.56 10.39
N ALA A 46 -27.32 17.16 11.31
CA ALA A 46 -25.89 17.38 11.13
C ALA A 46 -25.13 16.05 10.98
N LEU A 47 -25.48 15.03 11.78
CA LEU A 47 -24.88 13.70 11.67
C LEU A 47 -25.16 13.05 10.32
N VAL A 48 -26.41 13.14 9.83
CA VAL A 48 -26.79 12.62 8.51
C VAL A 48 -26.03 13.34 7.40
N LEU A 49 -25.85 14.66 7.49
CA LEU A 49 -25.05 15.42 6.53
C LEU A 49 -23.58 15.00 6.54
N VAL A 50 -22.98 14.80 7.71
CA VAL A 50 -21.60 14.31 7.83
C VAL A 50 -21.45 12.90 7.25
N VAL A 51 -22.43 12.02 7.48
CA VAL A 51 -22.43 10.67 6.90
C VAL A 51 -22.59 10.74 5.37
N LEU A 52 -23.47 11.58 4.84
CA LEU A 52 -23.64 11.76 3.40
C LEU A 52 -22.41 12.38 2.74
N ASP A 53 -21.77 13.34 3.39
CA ASP A 53 -20.54 13.99 2.90
C ASP A 53 -19.37 13.01 2.89
N THR A 54 -19.18 12.26 3.98
CA THR A 54 -18.17 11.19 4.03
C THR A 54 -18.45 10.08 3.01
N LEU A 55 -19.71 9.69 2.82
CA LEU A 55 -20.08 8.72 1.78
C LEU A 55 -19.82 9.27 0.38
N GLY A 56 -20.11 10.56 0.15
CA GLY A 56 -19.82 11.26 -1.10
C GLY A 56 -18.33 11.32 -1.39
N ILE A 57 -17.51 11.67 -0.40
CA ILE A 57 -16.05 11.68 -0.50
C ILE A 57 -15.50 10.29 -0.81
N VAL A 58 -16.01 9.24 -0.15
CA VAL A 58 -15.58 7.85 -0.39
C VAL A 58 -16.01 7.35 -1.77
N LEU A 59 -17.23 7.70 -2.23
CA LEU A 59 -17.72 7.30 -3.56
C LEU A 59 -17.06 8.09 -4.70
N LEU A 60 -16.69 9.35 -4.47
CA LEU A 60 -16.03 10.21 -5.46
C LEU A 60 -14.50 10.08 -5.44
N SER A 61 -13.91 9.67 -4.32
CA SER A 61 -12.51 9.23 -4.25
C SER A 61 -12.38 7.82 -4.81
N GLY A 62 -12.73 7.65 -6.09
CA GLY A 62 -12.21 6.50 -6.83
C GLY A 62 -10.69 6.52 -6.75
N ASP A 63 -10.06 5.35 -6.56
CA ASP A 63 -8.62 5.13 -6.43
C ASP A 63 -7.83 5.72 -7.63
N HIS A 64 -7.67 7.04 -7.66
CA HIS A 64 -6.89 7.75 -8.66
C HIS A 64 -5.51 7.96 -8.06
N THR A 65 -4.74 6.87 -8.03
CA THR A 65 -3.33 6.97 -7.68
C THR A 65 -2.63 7.82 -8.73
N LEU A 66 -2.30 9.06 -8.35
CA LEU A 66 -1.52 9.98 -9.17
C LEU A 66 -0.10 9.42 -9.27
N VAL A 67 0.23 8.82 -10.41
CA VAL A 67 1.60 8.44 -10.72
C VAL A 67 2.31 9.70 -11.21
N VAL A 68 3.30 10.18 -10.47
CA VAL A 68 4.08 11.36 -10.86
C VAL A 68 5.42 10.88 -11.41
N GLY A 69 5.77 11.33 -12.61
CA GLY A 69 7.04 11.04 -13.27
C GLY A 69 7.76 12.31 -13.67
N LEU A 70 9.01 12.17 -14.13
CA LEU A 70 9.78 13.26 -14.73
C LEU A 70 9.53 13.28 -16.24
N SER A 71 9.14 14.44 -16.76
CA SER A 71 9.06 14.70 -18.21
C SER A 71 10.46 14.79 -18.82
N SER A 72 10.55 14.74 -20.16
CA SER A 72 11.82 14.83 -20.90
C SER A 72 12.59 16.15 -20.66
N ASP A 73 11.90 17.19 -20.22
CA ASP A 73 12.43 18.50 -19.81
C ASP A 73 12.67 18.63 -18.29
N GLY A 74 12.56 17.52 -17.53
CA GLY A 74 12.91 17.47 -16.11
C GLY A 74 11.85 18.04 -15.17
N ARG A 75 10.61 18.22 -15.62
CA ARG A 75 9.50 18.70 -14.78
C ARG A 75 8.73 17.51 -14.20
N MET A 76 8.27 17.64 -12.96
CA MET A 76 7.33 16.68 -12.40
C MET A 76 6.00 16.78 -13.14
N GLN A 77 5.60 15.72 -13.82
CA GLN A 77 4.33 15.60 -14.51
C GLN A 77 3.54 14.43 -13.94
N VAL A 78 2.25 14.65 -13.70
CA VAL A 78 1.32 13.56 -13.43
C VAL A 78 1.24 12.72 -14.71
N LEU A 79 1.79 11.51 -14.65
CA LEU A 79 1.64 10.53 -15.72
C LEU A 79 0.19 10.08 -15.72
N THR A 80 -0.52 10.34 -16.81
CA THR A 80 -1.85 9.80 -17.01
C THR A 80 -1.76 8.28 -16.85
N PRO A 81 -2.58 7.63 -15.98
CA PRO A 81 -2.59 6.19 -15.90
C PRO A 81 -2.78 5.64 -17.30
N LEU A 82 -1.90 4.73 -17.71
CA LEU A 82 -1.96 4.14 -19.04
C LEU A 82 -3.36 3.60 -19.27
N SER A 83 -4.04 4.15 -20.27
CA SER A 83 -5.35 3.63 -20.63
C SER A 83 -5.23 2.14 -20.89
N ASP A 84 -6.23 1.36 -20.45
CA ASP A 84 -6.23 -0.10 -20.57
C ASP A 84 -5.90 -0.58 -21.99
N ARG A 85 -6.30 0.20 -22.99
CA ARG A 85 -6.01 -0.05 -24.40
C ARG A 85 -4.52 0.06 -24.72
N VAL A 86 -3.84 1.09 -24.23
CA VAL A 86 -2.39 1.29 -24.45
C VAL A 86 -1.58 0.26 -23.66
N PHE A 87 -2.00 -0.05 -22.44
CA PHE A 87 -1.40 -1.12 -21.64
C PHE A 87 -1.50 -2.47 -22.37
N ARG A 88 -2.71 -2.88 -22.79
CA ARG A 88 -2.91 -4.16 -23.50
C ARG A 88 -2.13 -4.22 -24.82
N LYS A 89 -2.05 -3.12 -25.57
CA LYS A 89 -1.26 -3.05 -26.82
C LYS A 89 0.24 -3.26 -26.58
N ASN A 90 0.76 -2.81 -25.44
CA ASN A 90 2.18 -2.88 -25.10
C ASN A 90 2.49 -3.92 -24.02
N LEU A 91 1.53 -4.78 -23.68
CA LEU A 91 1.57 -5.65 -22.51
C LEU A 91 2.83 -6.52 -22.51
N GLU A 92 3.17 -7.13 -23.63
CA GLU A 92 4.34 -8.00 -23.72
C GLU A 92 5.64 -7.23 -23.48
N ARG A 93 5.79 -6.03 -24.07
CA ARG A 93 6.97 -5.17 -23.89
C ARG A 93 7.10 -4.70 -22.44
N ILE A 94 6.00 -4.23 -21.86
CA ILE A 94 5.94 -3.79 -20.46
C ILE A 94 6.28 -4.95 -19.53
N SER A 95 5.66 -6.12 -19.75
CA SER A 95 5.88 -7.31 -18.93
C SER A 95 7.31 -7.84 -19.06
N ARG A 96 7.90 -7.80 -20.26
CA ARG A 96 9.31 -8.18 -20.47
C ARG A 96 10.25 -7.28 -19.69
N SER A 97 10.06 -5.96 -19.78
CA SER A 97 10.87 -5.00 -19.01
C SER A 97 10.68 -5.17 -17.51
N PHE A 98 9.45 -5.37 -17.06
CA PHE A 98 9.14 -5.60 -15.65
C PHE A 98 9.78 -6.88 -15.11
N VAL A 99 9.69 -7.99 -15.85
CA VAL A 99 10.26 -9.28 -15.45
C VAL A 99 11.79 -9.22 -15.45
N GLN A 100 12.39 -8.53 -16.43
CA GLN A 100 13.82 -8.31 -16.45
C GLN A 100 14.29 -7.55 -15.21
N ASP A 101 13.69 -6.39 -14.91
CA ASP A 101 14.04 -5.59 -13.73
C ASP A 101 13.78 -6.38 -12.43
N PHE A 102 12.69 -7.14 -12.34
CA PHE A 102 12.41 -8.01 -11.20
C PHE A 102 13.51 -9.07 -11.00
N LEU A 103 13.92 -9.78 -12.05
CA LEU A 103 14.94 -10.82 -11.98
C LEU A 103 16.33 -10.26 -11.68
N GLU A 104 16.66 -9.12 -12.27
CA GLU A 104 17.91 -8.40 -11.98
C GLU A 104 17.95 -7.99 -10.50
N ASN A 105 16.88 -7.39 -9.98
CA ASN A 105 16.82 -7.00 -8.58
C ASN A 105 16.79 -8.19 -7.60
N LEU A 106 16.20 -9.32 -7.99
CA LEU A 106 16.10 -10.50 -7.13
C LEU A 106 17.35 -11.37 -7.15
N THR A 107 17.99 -11.53 -8.31
CA THR A 107 19.00 -12.58 -8.53
C THR A 107 20.32 -12.10 -9.14
N ALA A 108 20.38 -10.89 -9.69
CA ALA A 108 21.64 -10.28 -10.12
C ALA A 108 22.30 -9.59 -8.92
N TYR A 109 23.04 -10.40 -8.15
CA TYR A 109 23.70 -9.96 -6.94
C TYR A 109 24.82 -8.96 -7.22
N ASP A 110 24.77 -7.84 -6.51
CA ASP A 110 25.86 -6.90 -6.39
C ASP A 110 26.14 -6.67 -4.90
N SER A 111 27.38 -6.93 -4.46
CA SER A 111 27.75 -6.83 -3.05
C SER A 111 27.51 -5.46 -2.41
N PHE A 112 27.46 -4.38 -3.20
CA PHE A 112 27.22 -3.04 -2.69
C PHE A 112 25.73 -2.67 -2.62
N GLU A 113 24.91 -3.23 -3.50
CA GLU A 113 23.49 -2.86 -3.65
C GLU A 113 22.50 -3.96 -3.24
N ILE A 114 22.97 -5.14 -2.82
CA ILE A 114 22.11 -6.31 -2.63
C ILE A 114 20.90 -6.04 -1.73
N SER A 115 21.08 -5.35 -0.60
CA SER A 115 19.98 -5.02 0.32
C SER A 115 18.91 -4.15 -0.35
N TYR A 116 19.32 -3.18 -1.15
CA TYR A 116 18.44 -2.28 -1.89
C TYR A 116 17.69 -3.00 -3.02
N ARG A 117 18.43 -3.81 -3.82
CA ARG A 117 17.87 -4.57 -4.94
C ARG A 117 16.86 -5.62 -4.48
N ILE A 118 17.18 -6.39 -3.45
CA ILE A 118 16.24 -7.35 -2.85
C ILE A 118 15.00 -6.61 -2.32
N GLY A 119 15.17 -5.46 -1.68
CA GLY A 119 14.05 -4.62 -1.24
C GLY A 119 13.09 -4.26 -2.37
N LYS A 120 13.61 -3.83 -3.52
CA LYS A 120 12.83 -3.54 -4.73
C LYS A 120 12.08 -4.76 -5.25
N ALA A 121 12.76 -5.90 -5.40
CA ALA A 121 12.13 -7.13 -5.86
C ALA A 121 10.99 -7.58 -4.93
N LEU A 122 11.20 -7.51 -3.61
CA LEU A 122 10.18 -7.85 -2.62
C LEU A 122 8.96 -6.90 -2.67
N ALA A 123 9.17 -5.63 -2.99
CA ALA A 123 8.11 -4.62 -3.05
C ALA A 123 7.05 -4.92 -4.12
N VAL A 124 7.44 -5.57 -5.23
CA VAL A 124 6.53 -5.93 -6.33
C VAL A 124 5.99 -7.37 -6.24
N MET A 125 6.29 -8.10 -5.16
CA MET A 125 5.72 -9.42 -4.90
C MET A 125 4.40 -9.32 -4.14
N SER A 126 3.52 -10.29 -4.38
CA SER A 126 2.36 -10.57 -3.52
C SER A 126 2.78 -10.82 -2.07
N PRO A 127 1.92 -10.56 -1.06
CA PRO A 127 2.25 -10.76 0.35
C PRO A 127 2.78 -12.17 0.67
N ASP A 128 2.13 -13.21 0.12
CA ASP A 128 2.49 -14.61 0.37
C ASP A 128 3.85 -14.98 -0.23
N LEU A 129 4.13 -14.53 -1.47
CA LEU A 129 5.42 -14.76 -2.10
C LEU A 129 6.52 -14.00 -1.36
N ARG A 130 6.26 -12.75 -0.99
CA ARG A 130 7.18 -11.89 -0.25
C ARG A 130 7.60 -12.54 1.08
N LEU A 131 6.64 -13.08 1.84
CA LEU A 131 6.92 -13.75 3.11
C LEU A 131 7.78 -15.00 2.92
N ARG A 132 7.45 -15.85 1.95
CA ARG A 132 8.24 -17.05 1.62
C ARG A 132 9.67 -16.68 1.21
N MET A 133 9.81 -15.67 0.35
CA MET A 133 11.12 -15.24 -0.14
C MET A 133 11.97 -14.60 0.96
N LYS A 134 11.39 -13.75 1.81
CA LYS A 134 12.09 -13.19 2.99
C LYS A 134 12.65 -14.28 3.89
N ARG A 135 11.86 -15.33 4.16
CA ARG A 135 12.32 -16.48 4.96
C ARG A 135 13.47 -17.21 4.28
N ALA A 136 13.38 -17.47 2.97
CA ALA A 136 14.46 -18.11 2.21
C ALA A 136 15.76 -17.32 2.27
N ILE A 137 15.70 -16.00 2.01
CA ILE A 137 16.86 -15.10 2.04
C ILE A 137 17.53 -15.09 3.42
N LEU A 138 16.75 -15.01 4.50
CA LEU A 138 17.27 -15.04 5.87
C LEU A 138 17.87 -16.40 6.22
N SER A 139 17.18 -17.50 5.87
CA SER A 139 17.66 -18.85 6.19
C SER A 139 18.98 -19.22 5.51
N GLN A 140 19.28 -18.60 4.36
CA GLN A 140 20.48 -18.86 3.59
C GLN A 140 21.63 -17.89 3.89
N ASN A 141 21.45 -16.92 4.81
CA ASN A 141 22.41 -15.84 5.08
C ASN A 141 22.91 -15.15 3.80
N LEU A 142 22.03 -15.01 2.80
CA LEU A 142 22.38 -14.63 1.43
C LEU A 142 23.10 -13.27 1.36
N LEU A 143 22.63 -12.30 2.16
CA LEU A 143 23.20 -10.95 2.20
C LEU A 143 24.65 -10.98 2.66
N GLU A 144 24.94 -11.74 3.70
CA GLU A 144 26.28 -11.86 4.28
C GLU A 144 27.21 -12.64 3.35
N SER A 145 26.72 -13.72 2.74
CA SER A 145 27.52 -14.51 1.78
C SER A 145 27.91 -13.71 0.55
N VAL A 146 26.98 -12.94 -0.03
CA VAL A 146 27.25 -12.11 -1.22
C VAL A 146 28.19 -10.96 -0.89
N SER A 147 27.97 -10.29 0.25
CA SER A 147 28.80 -9.16 0.68
C SER A 147 30.25 -9.60 0.93
N ARG A 148 30.46 -10.73 1.62
CA ARG A 148 31.80 -11.28 1.87
C ARG A 148 32.51 -11.73 0.59
N ALA A 149 31.77 -12.38 -0.32
CA ALA A 149 32.34 -12.89 -1.55
C ALA A 149 32.59 -11.82 -2.62
N ARG A 150 32.14 -10.56 -2.38
CA ARG A 150 32.28 -9.42 -3.31
C ARG A 150 31.88 -9.80 -4.73
N ILE A 151 30.71 -10.42 -4.81
CA ILE A 151 30.15 -10.94 -6.05
C ILE A 151 29.47 -9.81 -6.81
N HIS A 152 29.70 -9.79 -8.12
CA HIS A 152 28.93 -9.03 -9.08
C HIS A 152 28.33 -10.00 -10.11
N THR A 153 27.04 -9.88 -10.40
CA THR A 153 26.33 -10.78 -11.30
C THR A 153 25.62 -9.99 -12.39
N VAL A 154 25.80 -10.42 -13.63
CA VAL A 154 25.10 -9.89 -14.79
C VAL A 154 24.12 -10.94 -15.30
N LEU A 155 22.90 -10.49 -15.63
CA LEU A 155 21.84 -11.36 -16.13
C LEU A 155 21.53 -11.01 -17.58
N THR A 156 21.36 -12.03 -18.43
CA THR A 156 21.00 -11.87 -19.83
C THR A 156 19.82 -12.78 -20.16
N LEU A 157 18.68 -12.19 -20.48
CA LEU A 157 17.50 -12.93 -20.92
C LEU A 157 17.64 -13.33 -22.39
N ARG A 158 17.41 -14.62 -22.68
CA ARG A 158 17.48 -15.18 -24.04
C ARG A 158 16.09 -15.48 -24.60
N SER A 159 15.17 -15.89 -23.76
CA SER A 159 13.79 -16.20 -24.14
C SER A 159 12.80 -15.55 -23.18
N PHE A 160 11.64 -15.21 -23.73
CA PHE A 160 10.51 -14.67 -23.01
C PHE A 160 9.25 -15.15 -23.71
N SER A 161 8.39 -15.88 -23.01
CA SER A 161 7.06 -16.24 -23.46
C SER A 161 6.05 -15.80 -22.40
N MET A 162 4.88 -15.36 -22.86
CA MET A 162 3.81 -14.90 -21.99
C MET A 162 2.49 -15.47 -22.47
N HIS A 163 1.77 -16.11 -21.56
CA HIS A 163 0.51 -16.78 -21.83
C HIS A 163 -0.57 -16.23 -20.89
N PRO A 164 -1.73 -15.81 -21.41
CA PRO A 164 -2.84 -15.40 -20.56
C PRO A 164 -3.37 -16.61 -19.79
N VAL A 165 -3.54 -16.46 -18.48
CA VAL A 165 -4.15 -17.50 -17.63
C VAL A 165 -5.60 -17.15 -17.36
N ARG A 166 -5.85 -15.88 -16.97
CA ARG A 166 -7.17 -15.30 -16.72
C ARG A 166 -7.14 -13.80 -17.04
N ARG A 167 -8.29 -13.14 -16.92
CA ARG A 167 -8.34 -11.67 -17.00
C ARG A 167 -7.35 -11.08 -16.01
N ASP A 168 -6.43 -10.27 -16.54
CA ASP A 168 -5.43 -9.53 -15.79
C ASP A 168 -4.40 -10.40 -15.01
N ILE A 169 -4.27 -11.68 -15.41
CA ILE A 169 -3.28 -12.64 -14.88
C ILE A 169 -2.59 -13.38 -16.04
N TRP A 170 -1.26 -13.41 -16.01
CA TRP A 170 -0.43 -14.02 -17.05
C TRP A 170 0.62 -14.95 -16.47
N SER A 171 0.89 -16.05 -17.15
CA SER A 171 2.03 -16.92 -16.91
C SER A 171 3.16 -16.47 -17.82
N VAL A 172 4.33 -16.25 -17.25
CA VAL A 172 5.53 -15.85 -17.97
C VAL A 172 6.59 -16.92 -17.77
N GLU A 173 7.20 -17.36 -18.86
CA GLU A 173 8.37 -18.22 -18.83
C GLU A 173 9.55 -17.47 -19.46
N VAL A 174 10.67 -17.52 -18.77
CA VAL A 174 11.89 -16.85 -19.18
C VAL A 174 13.06 -17.79 -18.99
N ALA A 175 13.99 -17.76 -19.94
CA ALA A 175 15.26 -18.43 -19.78
C ALA A 175 16.40 -17.48 -20.17
N GLY A 176 17.53 -17.65 -19.51
CA GLY A 176 18.66 -16.75 -19.67
C GLY A 176 19.96 -17.33 -19.14
N THR A 177 20.98 -16.50 -19.15
CA THR A 177 22.28 -16.79 -18.56
C THR A 177 22.59 -15.78 -17.47
N ARG A 178 23.08 -16.29 -16.36
CA ARG A 178 23.60 -15.53 -15.22
C ARG A 178 25.11 -15.68 -15.21
N THR A 179 25.83 -14.58 -15.31
CA THR A 179 27.30 -14.56 -15.28
C THR A 179 27.74 -13.91 -13.99
N THR A 180 28.44 -14.68 -13.15
CA THR A 180 28.89 -14.26 -11.83
C THR A 180 30.38 -14.00 -11.84
N TYR A 181 30.77 -12.79 -11.49
CA TYR A 181 32.15 -12.32 -11.35
C TYR A 181 32.48 -12.23 -9.86
N ALA A 182 33.54 -12.92 -9.44
CA ALA A 182 34.11 -12.77 -8.11
C ALA A 182 35.26 -11.74 -8.19
N GLN A 183 35.51 -11.02 -7.09
CA GLN A 183 36.58 -10.03 -7.07
C GLN A 183 37.93 -10.66 -7.46
N GLY A 184 38.60 -10.04 -8.44
CA GLY A 184 39.90 -10.50 -8.94
C GLY A 184 39.84 -11.58 -10.01
N ASN A 185 38.65 -12.07 -10.38
CA ASN A 185 38.46 -13.00 -11.50
C ASN A 185 37.64 -12.35 -12.63
N SER A 186 38.31 -12.05 -13.75
CA SER A 186 37.67 -11.54 -14.96
C SER A 186 36.94 -12.61 -15.77
N GLU A 187 37.27 -13.89 -15.56
CA GLU A 187 36.58 -15.03 -16.19
C GLU A 187 35.34 -15.38 -15.36
N GLY A 188 34.28 -14.59 -15.55
CA GLY A 188 33.00 -14.79 -14.88
C GLY A 188 32.42 -16.19 -15.15
N ARG A 189 31.84 -16.81 -14.13
CA ARG A 189 31.19 -18.12 -14.25
C ARG A 189 29.78 -17.95 -14.78
N SER A 190 29.50 -18.50 -15.95
CA SER A 190 28.16 -18.47 -16.57
C SER A 190 27.34 -19.70 -16.19
N GLN A 191 26.08 -19.48 -15.82
CA GLN A 191 25.10 -20.52 -15.52
C GLN A 191 23.78 -20.23 -16.23
N GLY A 192 23.23 -21.22 -16.92
CA GLY A 192 21.89 -21.12 -17.52
C GLY A 192 20.80 -21.24 -16.45
N PHE A 193 19.70 -20.52 -16.64
CA PHE A 193 18.51 -20.65 -15.79
C PHE A 193 17.23 -20.56 -16.61
N SER A 194 16.18 -21.21 -16.10
CA SER A 194 14.80 -20.98 -16.50
C SER A 194 13.97 -20.60 -15.29
N ALA A 195 13.09 -19.63 -15.45
CA ALA A 195 12.15 -19.24 -14.42
C ALA A 195 10.73 -19.15 -14.97
N ARG A 196 9.78 -19.54 -14.12
CA ARG A 196 8.34 -19.37 -14.35
C ARG A 196 7.76 -18.41 -13.33
N LEU A 197 7.04 -17.41 -13.83
CA LEU A 197 6.40 -16.36 -13.04
C LEU A 197 4.91 -16.32 -13.33
N ILE A 198 4.13 -16.00 -12.30
CA ILE A 198 2.72 -15.59 -12.48
C ILE A 198 2.63 -14.10 -12.19
N LEU A 199 2.28 -13.33 -13.21
CA LEU A 199 2.04 -11.89 -13.13
C LEU A 199 0.56 -11.61 -12.96
N SER A 200 0.24 -10.64 -12.11
CA SER A 200 -1.13 -10.13 -11.92
C SER A 200 -1.13 -8.61 -11.96
N ARG A 201 -2.16 -8.01 -12.55
CA ARG A 201 -2.35 -6.56 -12.53
C ARG A 201 -3.21 -6.15 -11.33
N GLY A 202 -2.69 -5.24 -10.52
CA GLY A 202 -3.40 -4.55 -9.46
C GLY A 202 -3.42 -3.04 -9.68
N ALA A 203 -3.68 -2.29 -8.61
CA ALA A 203 -3.60 -0.84 -8.65
C ALA A 203 -2.16 -0.36 -8.89
N PRO A 204 -1.95 0.66 -9.74
CA PRO A 204 -0.63 1.26 -9.95
C PRO A 204 -0.17 2.03 -8.71
N THR A 205 1.14 2.09 -8.49
CA THR A 205 1.75 2.91 -7.43
C THR A 205 2.94 3.70 -7.99
N PRO A 206 3.46 4.73 -7.31
CA PRO A 206 4.62 5.48 -7.80
C PRO A 206 5.86 4.61 -8.09
N GLY A 207 6.08 3.54 -7.31
CA GLY A 207 7.16 2.58 -7.52
C GLY A 207 6.82 1.42 -8.47
N ASN A 208 5.56 1.31 -8.90
CA ASN A 208 5.07 0.28 -9.82
C ASN A 208 3.96 0.88 -10.70
N PRO A 209 4.32 1.71 -11.68
CA PRO A 209 3.36 2.53 -12.44
C PRO A 209 2.42 1.70 -13.31
N TYR A 210 2.78 0.45 -13.62
CA TYR A 210 1.97 -0.48 -14.39
C TYR A 210 1.09 -1.38 -13.51
N GLY A 211 1.25 -1.31 -12.19
CA GLY A 211 0.53 -2.15 -11.23
C GLY A 211 0.78 -3.64 -11.44
N LEU A 212 1.96 -4.04 -11.93
CA LEU A 212 2.30 -5.44 -12.16
C LEU A 212 2.88 -6.07 -10.90
N TRP A 213 2.36 -7.22 -10.50
CA TRP A 213 2.77 -7.92 -9.29
C TRP A 213 3.18 -9.35 -9.61
N VAL A 214 4.19 -9.85 -8.91
CA VAL A 214 4.61 -11.26 -9.00
C VAL A 214 3.90 -12.06 -7.91
N SER A 215 3.01 -12.96 -8.32
CA SER A 215 2.23 -13.81 -7.43
C SER A 215 2.90 -15.17 -7.17
N ARG A 216 3.66 -15.67 -8.15
CA ARG A 216 4.43 -16.90 -8.03
C ARG A 216 5.76 -16.76 -8.76
N TYR A 217 6.80 -17.34 -8.19
CA TYR A 217 8.15 -17.40 -8.76
C TYR A 217 8.72 -18.79 -8.51
N GLN A 218 9.30 -19.39 -9.55
CA GLN A 218 10.06 -20.63 -9.47
C GLN A 218 11.21 -20.53 -10.47
N GLU A 219 12.43 -20.80 -10.00
CA GLU A 219 13.64 -20.83 -10.82
C GLU A 219 14.25 -22.23 -10.77
N GLU A 220 14.71 -22.69 -11.91
CA GLU A 220 15.42 -23.95 -12.08
C GLU A 220 16.74 -23.67 -12.79
N ALA A 221 17.84 -24.15 -12.19
CA ALA A 221 19.14 -24.11 -12.82
C ALA A 221 19.14 -25.05 -14.03
N GLN A 222 19.50 -24.52 -15.20
CA GLN A 222 19.75 -25.37 -16.36
C GLN A 222 21.19 -25.87 -16.25
N ALA A 223 21.36 -27.19 -16.36
CA ALA A 223 22.69 -27.75 -16.54
C ALA A 223 23.32 -27.11 -17.78
N SER A 224 24.52 -26.54 -17.64
CA SER A 224 25.24 -26.01 -18.80
C SER A 224 25.32 -27.10 -19.87
N PRO A 225 25.04 -26.80 -21.15
CA PRO A 225 25.42 -27.71 -22.21
C PRO A 225 26.94 -27.89 -22.10
N VAL A 226 27.37 -29.12 -21.82
CA VAL A 226 28.77 -29.52 -21.87
C VAL A 226 29.29 -29.07 -23.23
N ALA A 227 30.40 -28.32 -23.25
CA ALA A 227 31.08 -27.94 -24.47
C ALA A 227 31.56 -29.22 -25.17
N GLU A 228 30.70 -29.77 -26.02
CA GLU A 228 31.03 -30.84 -26.95
C GLU A 228 31.86 -30.20 -28.07
N GLY A 229 33.16 -30.44 -28.06
CA GLY A 229 34.04 -30.06 -29.17
C GLY A 229 35.28 -29.25 -28.78
N ALA A 230 36.21 -29.86 -28.05
CA ALA A 230 37.62 -29.55 -28.27
C ALA A 230 38.15 -30.59 -29.28
N PRO A 231 38.55 -30.21 -30.51
CA PRO A 231 39.24 -31.12 -31.40
C PRO A 231 40.61 -31.46 -30.78
N ARG A 232 40.91 -32.76 -30.74
CA ARG A 232 42.28 -33.25 -30.54
C ARG A 232 43.08 -33.10 -31.82
#